data_AF-A0AAV5T1H8-F1
#
_entry.id   AF-A0AAV5T1H8-F1
#
_cell.length_a   1.000
_cell.length_b   1.000
_cell.length_c   1.000
_cell.angle_alpha   90.00
_cell.angle_beta   90.00
_cell.angle_gamma   90.00
#
_symmetry.space_group_name_H-M   'P 1'
#
loop_
_entity.id
_entity.type
_entity.pdbx_description
1 polymer ?
#
loop_
_entity_poly.entity_id
_entity_poly.type
_entity_poly.pdbx_seq_one_letter_code
_entity_poly.pdbx_strand_id
1 'polypeptide(L)'
;LLVHNKSVTNPNQVADLEKRVTRFPAATNTPANVVENQAFRDLFTKDEQRLIPSRKQLHSRIVPALAQEIQNDIKKKLQGREVSIMTDVWTNKGATVSLNGVVVSFVNDSWD
;
A
#
# COMPACT_ATOMS: atom_id res chain seq x y z
N LEU A 1 3.13 37.90 -20.80
CA LEU A 1 3.14 36.46 -21.18
C LEU A 1 3.83 35.70 -20.05
N LEU A 2 3.06 34.98 -19.23
CA LEU A 2 3.44 33.78 -18.45
C LEU A 2 2.23 33.47 -17.56
N VAL A 3 1.25 32.78 -18.15
CA VAL A 3 0.12 32.22 -17.40
C VAL A 3 0.69 31.11 -16.52
N HIS A 4 0.60 31.30 -15.20
CA HIS A 4 0.81 30.25 -14.21
C HIS A 4 -0.12 29.07 -14.53
N ASN A 5 0.40 28.04 -15.20
CA ASN A 5 -0.27 26.74 -15.32
C ASN A 5 -0.26 26.06 -13.96
N LYS A 6 -1.15 26.50 -13.06
CA LYS A 6 -1.63 25.66 -11.96
C LYS A 6 -2.47 24.57 -12.60
N SER A 7 -1.89 23.41 -12.87
CA SER A 7 -2.72 22.20 -12.93
C SER A 7 -3.25 22.02 -11.52
N VAL A 8 -4.48 22.49 -11.29
CA VAL A 8 -5.23 22.24 -10.06
C VAL A 8 -5.62 20.77 -10.12
N THR A 9 -4.66 19.89 -9.86
CA THR A 9 -4.94 18.47 -9.71
C THR A 9 -5.70 18.32 -8.40
N ASN A 10 -6.90 17.75 -8.47
CA ASN A 10 -7.73 17.56 -7.30
C ASN A 10 -6.94 16.70 -6.29
N PRO A 11 -6.74 17.16 -5.03
CA PRO A 11 -6.00 16.41 -4.02
C PRO A 11 -6.52 14.97 -3.82
N ASN A 12 -7.83 14.77 -4.00
CA ASN A 12 -8.46 13.45 -3.89
C ASN A 12 -8.04 12.52 -5.04
N GLN A 13 -7.84 13.05 -6.25
CA GLN A 13 -7.37 12.26 -7.39
C GLN A 13 -5.90 11.84 -7.22
N VAL A 14 -5.07 12.73 -6.67
CA VAL A 14 -3.68 12.40 -6.36
C VAL A 14 -3.61 11.31 -5.29
N ALA A 15 -4.40 11.45 -4.22
CA ALA A 15 -4.46 10.45 -3.16
C ALA A 15 -4.95 9.10 -3.68
N ASP A 16 -5.96 9.07 -4.56
CA ASP A 16 -6.44 7.82 -5.17
C ASP A 16 -5.37 7.16 -6.05
N LEU A 17 -4.69 7.93 -6.88
CA LEU A 17 -3.58 7.44 -7.69
C LEU A 17 -2.45 6.89 -6.81
N GLU A 18 -2.05 7.62 -5.76
CA GLU A 18 -1.02 7.16 -4.81
C GLU A 18 -1.41 5.82 -4.17
N LYS A 19 -2.69 5.66 -3.76
CA LYS A 19 -3.19 4.39 -3.21
C LYS A 19 -3.14 3.26 -4.24
N ARG A 20 -3.60 3.50 -5.47
CA ARG A 20 -3.57 2.51 -6.57
C ARG A 20 -2.14 2.08 -6.91
N VAL A 21 -1.23 3.03 -7.07
CA VAL A 21 0.18 2.78 -7.36
C VAL A 21 0.83 1.99 -6.22
N THR A 22 0.53 2.33 -4.96
CA THR A 22 1.10 1.63 -3.79
C THR A 22 0.56 0.20 -3.64
N ARG A 23 -0.71 -0.03 -4.00
CA ARG A 23 -1.32 -1.37 -3.93
C ARG A 23 -0.64 -2.37 -4.86
N PHE A 24 -0.18 -1.95 -6.03
CA PHE A 24 0.47 -2.84 -6.98
C PHE A 24 1.69 -3.58 -6.38
N PRO A 25 2.78 -2.91 -5.94
CA PRO A 25 3.93 -3.60 -5.37
C PRO A 25 3.59 -4.37 -4.10
N ALA A 26 2.64 -3.90 -3.30
CA ALA A 26 2.17 -4.60 -2.11
C ALA A 26 1.45 -5.92 -2.44
N ALA A 27 0.60 -5.92 -3.48
CA ALA A 27 -0.16 -7.09 -3.88
C ALA A 27 0.67 -8.11 -4.67
N THR A 28 1.65 -7.65 -5.45
CA THR A 28 2.51 -8.51 -6.30
C THR A 28 3.84 -8.86 -5.63
N ASN A 29 4.04 -8.49 -4.37
CA ASN A 29 5.30 -8.66 -3.64
C ASN A 29 6.52 -8.17 -4.46
N THR A 30 6.36 -7.03 -5.14
CA THR A 30 7.38 -6.46 -6.03
C THR A 30 8.09 -5.31 -5.30
N PRO A 31 9.41 -5.12 -5.50
CA PRO A 31 10.11 -4.04 -4.84
C PRO A 31 9.57 -2.66 -5.24
N ALA A 32 9.58 -1.71 -4.28
CA ALA A 32 9.00 -0.38 -4.46
C ALA A 32 9.71 0.49 -5.51
N ASN A 33 10.88 0.09 -6.04
CA ASN A 33 11.54 0.78 -7.15
C ASN A 33 10.82 0.59 -8.49
N VAL A 34 9.84 -0.33 -8.58
CA VAL A 34 9.04 -0.53 -9.80
C VAL A 34 8.32 0.75 -10.25
N VAL A 35 7.95 1.63 -9.32
CA VAL A 35 7.27 2.90 -9.63
C VAL A 35 8.18 3.94 -10.30
N GLU A 36 9.48 3.67 -10.32
CA GLU A 36 10.51 4.48 -10.98
C GLU A 36 10.90 3.88 -12.33
N ASN A 37 10.42 2.67 -12.67
CA ASN A 37 10.63 2.05 -13.97
C ASN A 37 9.77 2.73 -15.06
N GLN A 38 10.37 3.03 -16.21
CA GLN A 38 9.68 3.73 -17.29
C GLN A 38 8.53 2.91 -17.89
N ALA A 39 8.73 1.60 -18.14
CA ALA A 39 7.68 0.74 -18.68
C ALA A 39 6.47 0.64 -17.74
N PHE A 40 6.69 0.69 -16.42
CA PHE A 40 5.61 0.81 -15.45
C PHE A 40 4.87 2.15 -15.57
N ARG A 41 5.61 3.26 -15.71
CA ARG A 41 5.05 4.61 -15.87
C ARG A 41 4.26 4.76 -17.17
N ASP A 42 4.66 4.05 -18.22
CA ASP A 42 3.99 4.05 -19.52
C ASP A 42 2.58 3.44 -19.48
N LEU A 43 2.23 2.73 -18.40
CA LEU A 43 0.86 2.25 -18.14
C LEU A 43 -0.11 3.37 -17.74
N PHE A 44 0.39 4.56 -17.42
CA PHE A 44 -0.38 5.70 -16.96
C PHE A 44 -0.39 6.82 -17.99
N THR A 45 -1.42 7.67 -17.93
CA THR A 45 -1.49 8.86 -18.79
C THR A 45 -0.33 9.83 -18.48
N LYS A 46 0.04 10.67 -19.45
CA LYS A 46 1.14 11.65 -19.28
C LYS A 46 0.94 12.57 -18.06
N ASP A 47 -0.30 12.90 -17.74
CA ASP A 47 -0.63 13.74 -16.58
C ASP A 47 -0.47 12.95 -15.27
N GLU A 48 -0.92 11.69 -15.23
CA GLU A 48 -0.73 10.81 -14.07
C GLU A 48 0.73 10.47 -13.81
N GLN A 49 1.55 10.29 -14.85
CA GLN A 49 2.97 9.96 -14.72
C GLN A 49 3.73 10.96 -13.84
N ARG A 50 3.36 12.25 -13.90
CA ARG A 50 3.94 13.32 -13.08
C ARG A 50 3.54 13.24 -11.61
N LEU A 51 2.45 12.55 -11.32
CA LEU A 51 1.85 12.40 -10.00
C LEU A 51 2.23 11.06 -9.36
N ILE A 52 2.81 10.12 -10.11
CA ILE A 52 3.28 8.84 -9.57
C ILE A 52 4.34 9.11 -8.48
N PRO A 53 4.12 8.63 -7.24
CA PRO A 53 5.05 8.84 -6.15
C PRO A 53 6.38 8.15 -6.42
N SER A 54 7.47 8.79 -5.97
CA SER A 54 8.78 8.16 -5.91
C SER A 54 8.80 7.04 -4.87
N ARG A 55 9.78 6.13 -4.98
CA ARG A 55 10.02 5.09 -3.98
C ARG A 55 10.21 5.69 -2.58
N LYS A 56 10.90 6.83 -2.48
CA LYS A 56 11.09 7.54 -1.21
C LYS A 56 9.75 7.96 -0.59
N GLN A 57 8.86 8.54 -1.37
CA GLN A 57 7.53 8.97 -0.90
C GLN A 57 6.65 7.79 -0.49
N LEU A 58 6.75 6.66 -1.20
CA LEU A 58 6.08 5.41 -0.82
C LEU A 58 6.50 5.00 0.59
N HIS A 59 7.80 4.86 0.84
CA HIS A 59 8.32 4.40 2.13
C HIS A 59 8.08 5.41 3.26
N SER A 60 8.28 6.71 3.02
CA SER A 60 8.29 7.71 4.11
C SER A 60 6.92 8.22 4.52
N ARG A 61 5.92 8.15 3.63
CA ARG A 61 4.61 8.79 3.84
C ARG A 61 3.45 7.87 3.50
N ILE A 62 3.43 7.35 2.28
CA ILE A 62 2.20 6.74 1.73
C ILE A 62 1.93 5.37 2.34
N VAL A 63 2.94 4.49 2.39
CA VAL A 63 2.81 3.15 3.01
C VAL A 63 2.48 3.26 4.50
N PRO A 64 3.17 4.09 5.32
CA PRO A 64 2.78 4.28 6.72
C PRO A 64 1.35 4.80 6.89
N ALA A 65 0.92 5.77 6.10
CA ALA A 65 -0.44 6.31 6.18
C ALA A 65 -1.49 5.25 5.83
N LEU A 66 -1.26 4.46 4.77
CA LEU A 66 -2.11 3.35 4.37
C LEU A 66 -2.15 2.25 5.44
N ALA A 67 -1.01 1.90 6.03
CA ALA A 67 -0.95 0.93 7.12
C ALA A 67 -1.77 1.40 8.33
N GLN A 68 -1.70 2.70 8.68
CA GLN A 68 -2.50 3.26 9.76
C GLN A 68 -4.00 3.24 9.45
N GLU A 69 -4.40 3.56 8.21
CA GLU A 69 -5.79 3.49 7.75
C GLU A 69 -6.33 2.05 7.86
N ILE A 70 -5.57 1.06 7.36
CA ILE A 70 -5.91 -0.36 7.44
C ILE A 70 -5.99 -0.84 8.89
N GLN A 71 -5.03 -0.46 9.74
CA GLN A 71 -5.07 -0.80 11.16
C GLN A 71 -6.31 -0.24 11.86
N ASN A 72 -6.71 0.99 11.54
CA ASN A 72 -7.90 1.60 12.13
C ASN A 72 -9.18 0.90 11.64
N ASP A 73 -9.24 0.53 10.37
CA ASP A 73 -10.36 -0.24 9.80
C ASP A 73 -10.46 -1.63 10.45
N ILE A 74 -9.35 -2.35 10.57
CA ILE A 74 -9.29 -3.65 11.25
C ILE A 74 -9.73 -3.50 12.71
N LYS A 75 -9.22 -2.50 13.45
CA LYS A 75 -9.62 -2.27 14.85
C LYS A 75 -11.12 -2.07 15.00
N LYS A 76 -11.76 -1.36 14.07
CA LYS A 76 -13.23 -1.19 14.06
C LYS A 76 -13.94 -2.52 13.81
N LYS A 77 -13.46 -3.31 12.84
CA LYS A 77 -14.04 -4.62 12.49
C LYS A 77 -13.89 -5.67 13.58
N LEU A 78 -12.85 -5.57 14.41
CA LEU A 78 -12.56 -6.53 15.49
C LEU A 78 -13.34 -6.27 16.79
N GLN A 79 -14.03 -5.13 16.95
CA GLN A 79 -14.71 -4.81 18.21
C GLN A 79 -15.80 -5.85 18.55
N GLY A 80 -15.64 -6.55 19.68
CA GLY A 80 -16.60 -7.51 20.19
C GLY A 80 -16.63 -8.86 19.45
N ARG A 81 -15.58 -9.19 18.68
CA ARG A 81 -15.50 -10.45 17.91
C ARG A 81 -14.55 -11.45 18.55
N GLU A 82 -14.86 -12.73 18.35
CA GLU A 82 -13.91 -13.81 18.57
C GLU A 82 -12.87 -13.82 17.44
N VAL A 83 -11.61 -14.04 17.80
CA VAL A 83 -10.49 -14.06 16.87
C VAL A 83 -9.71 -15.35 17.03
N SER A 84 -9.25 -15.92 15.92
CA SER A 84 -8.29 -17.00 15.88
C SER A 84 -6.94 -16.45 15.45
N ILE A 85 -5.90 -16.72 16.23
CA ILE A 85 -4.53 -16.31 15.91
C ILE A 85 -3.74 -17.56 15.56
N MET A 86 -3.18 -17.58 14.36
CA MET A 86 -2.27 -18.63 13.90
C MET A 86 -0.88 -18.04 13.75
N THR A 87 0.12 -18.71 14.30
CA THR A 87 1.53 -18.33 14.15
C THR A 87 2.28 -19.45 13.46
N ASP A 88 3.07 -19.10 12.45
CA ASP A 88 3.98 -20.01 11.76
C ASP A 88 5.41 -19.50 11.95
N VAL A 89 6.30 -20.38 12.40
CA VAL A 89 7.69 -20.03 12.71
C VAL A 89 8.62 -20.93 11.92
N TRP A 90 9.46 -20.33 11.09
CA TRP A 90 10.40 -21.06 10.25
C TRP A 90 11.76 -20.37 10.20
N THR A 91 12.79 -21.11 9.81
CA THR A 91 14.14 -20.60 9.58
C THR A 91 14.43 -20.58 8.09
N ASN A 92 15.14 -19.55 7.61
CA ASN A 92 15.56 -19.47 6.22
C ASN A 92 17.01 -19.94 6.10
N LYS A 93 17.28 -21.02 5.36
CA LYS A 93 18.66 -21.52 5.19
C LYS A 93 19.61 -20.52 4.52
N GLY A 94 19.09 -19.51 3.80
CA GLY A 94 19.86 -18.46 3.15
C GLY A 94 19.98 -17.16 3.93
N ALA A 95 19.38 -17.05 5.12
CA ALA A 95 19.46 -15.87 5.96
C ALA A 95 19.48 -16.29 7.43
N THR A 96 20.48 -15.86 8.21
CA THR A 96 20.61 -16.18 9.65
C THR A 96 19.56 -15.45 10.49
N VAL A 97 18.29 -15.76 10.23
CA VAL A 97 17.11 -15.15 10.83
C VAL A 97 16.05 -16.22 11.08
N SER A 98 15.36 -16.10 12.21
CA SER A 98 14.09 -16.79 12.46
C SER A 98 12.96 -15.87 12.02
N LEU A 99 12.02 -16.42 11.24
CA LEU A 99 10.86 -15.70 10.74
C LEU A 99 9.63 -16.18 11.51
N ASN A 100 8.75 -15.25 11.87
CA ASN A 100 7.47 -15.52 12.53
C ASN A 100 6.36 -14.83 11.74
N GLY A 101 5.53 -15.62 11.09
CA GLY A 101 4.30 -15.16 10.44
C GLY A 101 3.15 -15.23 11.42
N VAL A 102 2.46 -14.11 11.63
CA VAL A 102 1.24 -14.05 12.47
C VAL A 102 0.06 -13.77 11.56
N VAL A 103 -0.92 -14.66 11.58
CA VAL A 103 -2.19 -14.53 10.85
C VAL A 103 -3.31 -14.44 11.88
N VAL A 104 -4.19 -13.44 11.73
CA VAL A 104 -5.37 -13.27 12.57
C VAL A 104 -6.61 -13.42 11.70
N SER A 105 -7.45 -14.37 12.06
CA SER A 105 -8.72 -14.66 11.39
C SER A 105 -9.89 -14.30 12.32
N PHE A 106 -10.93 -13.70 11.77
CA PHE A 106 -12.16 -13.37 12.50
C PHE A 106 -13.36 -13.48 11.56
N VAL A 107 -14.54 -13.76 12.11
CA VAL A 107 -15.80 -13.80 11.36
C VAL A 107 -16.43 -12.41 11.41
N ASN A 108 -16.94 -11.93 10.27
CA ASN A 108 -17.67 -10.68 10.16
C ASN A 108 -19.11 -10.93 9.68
N ASP A 109 -19.97 -9.91 9.77
CA ASP A 109 -21.40 -10.03 9.41
C ASP A 109 -21.64 -10.21 7.91
N SER A 110 -20.60 -10.17 7.09
CA SER A 110 -20.68 -10.41 5.63
C SER A 110 -20.54 -11.90 5.28
N TRP A 111 -20.40 -12.75 6.29
CA TRP A 111 -20.22 -14.20 6.17
C TRP A 111 -21.50 -15.01 6.49
N ASP A 112 -22.55 -14.33 6.96
CA ASP A 112 -23.95 -14.82 7.01
C ASP A 112 -24.74 -14.35 5.79
#